data_AF-A0A535F8U9-F1
#
_entry.id   AF-A0A535F8U9-F1
#
_cell.length_a   1.000
_cell.length_b   1.000
_cell.length_c   1.000
_cell.angle_alpha   90.00
_cell.angle_beta   90.00
_cell.angle_gamma   90.00
#
_symmetry.space_group_name_H-M   'P 1'
#
loop_
_entity.id
_entity.type
_entity.pdbx_description
1 polymer ?
#
loop_
_entity_poly.entity_id
_entity_poly.type
_entity_poly.pdbx_seq_one_letter_code
_entity_poly.pdbx_strand_id
1 'polypeptide(L)'
;MHNLPNILSLSRLISTVLVFLLVLINQPWAFLGATLLFMLASITDFFDGYLARRFNAVSALGVFLDLTADKIFVSAVFLALVQISLVPAWIVFVIITREFLVTGLRSMAAAKGKVIPAGIWGKQKTFITMVAMGALLLAKGLGAHLLSLFPPMLTFNSQTLVFSEVLLLVADLLVLLATIWTIFSGIEYMIGALPLFQSGEATGKTQ
;
A
#
# COMPACT_ATOMS: atom_id res chain seq x y z
N MET A 1 16.22 -8.22 25.99
CA MET A 1 14.98 -8.66 25.31
C MET A 1 14.96 -8.13 23.87
N HIS A 2 16.02 -8.42 23.12
CA HIS A 2 16.14 -8.09 21.70
C HIS A 2 15.29 -9.12 20.94
N ASN A 3 14.38 -8.69 20.05
CA ASN A 3 13.84 -9.45 18.89
C ASN A 3 12.38 -9.10 18.55
N LEU A 4 11.63 -8.39 19.41
CA LEU A 4 10.22 -8.10 19.12
C LEU A 4 10.01 -7.35 17.79
N PRO A 5 10.76 -6.27 17.47
CA PRO A 5 10.60 -5.55 16.20
C PRO A 5 11.00 -6.38 14.97
N ASN A 6 11.94 -7.31 15.14
CA ASN A 6 12.43 -8.18 14.06
C ASN A 6 11.42 -9.27 13.72
N ILE A 7 10.79 -9.86 14.74
CA ILE A 7 9.77 -10.90 14.56
C ILE A 7 8.55 -10.37 13.81
N LEU A 8 8.17 -9.12 14.06
CA LEU A 8 7.00 -8.48 13.45
C LEU A 8 7.25 -8.07 12.00
N SER A 9 8.41 -7.48 11.72
CA SER A 9 8.79 -7.17 10.34
C SER A 9 8.91 -8.45 9.51
N LEU A 10 9.46 -9.52 10.12
CA LEU A 10 9.58 -10.83 9.49
C LEU A 10 8.21 -11.51 9.30
N SER A 11 7.33 -11.42 10.29
CA SER A 11 5.97 -11.98 10.19
C SER A 11 5.20 -11.30 9.06
N ARG A 12 5.33 -9.98 8.90
CA ARG A 12 4.73 -9.24 7.76
C ARG A 12 5.28 -9.71 6.42
N LEU A 13 6.59 -9.94 6.32
CA LEU A 13 7.19 -10.46 5.09
C LEU A 13 6.64 -11.85 4.76
N ILE A 14 6.51 -12.74 5.75
CA ILE A 14 5.92 -14.07 5.58
C ILE A 14 4.44 -13.95 5.18
N SER A 15 3.65 -13.14 5.90
CA SER A 15 2.25 -12.86 5.58
C SER A 15 2.10 -12.30 4.17
N THR A 16 3.04 -11.46 3.71
CA THR A 16 3.05 -10.93 2.34
C THR A 16 3.09 -12.06 1.32
N VAL A 17 4.02 -13.00 1.48
CA VAL A 17 4.18 -14.14 0.57
C VAL A 17 2.94 -15.03 0.62
N LEU A 18 2.39 -15.28 1.80
CA LEU A 18 1.18 -16.09 1.95
C LEU A 18 -0.04 -15.44 1.28
N VAL A 19 -0.28 -14.15 1.52
CA VAL A 19 -1.38 -13.42 0.86
C VAL A 19 -1.19 -13.41 -0.65
N PHE A 20 0.03 -13.16 -1.14
CA PHE A 20 0.35 -13.22 -2.56
C PHE A 20 -0.04 -14.56 -3.18
N LEU A 21 0.41 -15.67 -2.59
CA LEU A 21 0.11 -17.02 -3.07
C LEU A 21 -1.39 -17.34 -3.01
N LEU A 22 -2.08 -16.96 -1.94
CA LEU A 22 -3.51 -17.19 -1.79
C LEU A 22 -4.32 -16.44 -2.86
N VAL A 23 -3.95 -15.20 -3.19
CA VAL A 23 -4.60 -14.44 -4.26
C VAL A 23 -4.42 -15.15 -5.62
N LEU A 24 -3.23 -15.70 -5.89
CA LEU A 24 -2.97 -16.40 -7.15
C LEU A 24 -3.76 -17.71 -7.32
N ILE A 25 -4.22 -18.34 -6.24
CA ILE A 25 -5.12 -19.50 -6.31
C ILE A 25 -6.45 -19.13 -6.99
N ASN A 26 -6.87 -17.85 -6.89
CA ASN A 26 -8.06 -17.30 -7.53
C ASN A 26 -9.35 -18.08 -7.22
N GLN A 27 -9.51 -18.51 -5.97
CA GLN A 27 -10.70 -19.19 -5.47
C GLN A 27 -11.31 -18.42 -4.28
N PRO A 28 -12.64 -18.40 -4.10
CA PRO A 28 -13.28 -17.63 -3.04
C PRO A 28 -12.74 -17.92 -1.64
N TRP A 29 -12.53 -19.21 -1.31
CA TRP A 29 -11.96 -19.60 0.00
C TRP A 29 -10.54 -19.06 0.21
N ALA A 30 -9.73 -18.99 -0.86
CA ALA A 30 -8.36 -18.50 -0.81
C ALA A 30 -8.34 -16.98 -0.62
N PHE A 31 -9.27 -16.25 -1.25
CA PHE A 31 -9.49 -14.82 -1.02
C PHE A 31 -9.97 -14.52 0.41
N LEU A 32 -10.82 -15.36 1.01
CA LEU A 32 -11.18 -15.20 2.43
C LEU A 32 -9.96 -15.39 3.35
N GLY A 33 -9.12 -16.40 3.06
CA GLY A 33 -7.85 -16.59 3.77
C GLY A 33 -6.90 -15.40 3.60
N ALA A 34 -6.77 -14.88 2.37
CA ALA A 34 -5.98 -13.70 2.06
C ALA A 34 -6.50 -12.46 2.79
N THR A 35 -7.82 -12.27 2.84
CA THR A 35 -8.48 -11.18 3.57
C THR A 35 -8.18 -11.25 5.06
N LEU A 36 -8.30 -12.44 5.66
CA LEU A 36 -8.03 -12.64 7.08
C LEU A 36 -6.56 -12.32 7.41
N LEU A 37 -5.62 -12.87 6.64
CA LEU A 37 -4.19 -12.60 6.82
C LEU A 37 -3.86 -11.12 6.59
N PHE A 38 -4.46 -10.49 5.58
CA PHE A 38 -4.29 -9.07 5.29
C PHE A 38 -4.76 -8.19 6.46
N MET A 39 -5.94 -8.49 7.00
CA MET A 39 -6.50 -7.77 8.15
C MET A 39 -5.64 -7.96 9.40
N LEU A 40 -5.22 -9.20 9.69
CA LEU A 40 -4.33 -9.48 10.82
C LEU A 40 -3.00 -8.73 10.67
N ALA A 41 -2.35 -8.79 9.51
CA ALA A 41 -1.09 -8.09 9.26
C ALA A 41 -1.22 -6.56 9.40
N SER A 42 -2.34 -5.99 8.94
CA SER A 42 -2.63 -4.55 9.03
C SER A 42 -2.91 -4.10 10.47
N ILE A 43 -3.61 -4.93 11.25
CA ILE A 43 -3.90 -4.65 12.66
C ILE A 43 -2.61 -4.75 13.50
N THR A 44 -1.81 -5.79 13.28
CA THR A 44 -0.53 -6.00 13.96
C THR A 44 0.39 -4.80 13.76
N ASP A 45 0.49 -4.25 12.54
CA ASP A 45 1.26 -3.01 12.27
C ASP A 45 0.83 -1.83 13.15
N PHE A 46 -0.48 -1.60 13.26
CA PHE A 46 -0.99 -0.48 14.05
C PHE A 46 -0.66 -0.61 15.54
N PHE A 47 -0.85 -1.80 16.10
CA PHE A 47 -0.57 -2.07 17.52
C PHE A 47 0.93 -2.02 17.83
N ASP A 48 1.77 -2.53 16.94
CA ASP A 48 3.21 -2.56 17.16
C ASP A 48 3.88 -1.21 16.93
N GLY A 49 3.38 -0.41 15.99
CA GLY A 49 3.78 0.98 15.85
C GLY A 49 3.43 1.82 17.10
N TYR A 50 2.37 1.47 17.83
CA TYR A 50 2.05 2.07 19.12
C TYR A 50 2.99 1.58 20.24
N LEU A 51 3.29 0.29 20.28
CA LEU A 51 4.16 -0.31 21.30
C LEU A 51 5.63 0.12 21.13
N ALA A 52 6.17 0.11 19.91
CA ALA A 52 7.55 0.49 19.60
C ALA A 52 7.88 1.94 20.00
N ARG A 53 6.92 2.86 19.84
CA ARG A 53 7.03 4.26 20.28
C ARG A 53 7.16 4.41 21.80
N ARG A 54 6.73 3.40 22.56
CA ARG A 54 6.73 3.43 24.04
C ARG A 54 7.98 2.79 24.65
N PHE A 55 8.65 1.89 23.94
CA PHE A 55 9.72 1.07 24.50
C PHE A 55 11.16 1.44 24.07
N ASN A 56 11.37 2.46 23.22
CA ASN A 56 12.69 3.00 22.81
C ASN A 56 13.73 1.94 22.34
N ALA A 57 13.29 0.72 22.04
CA ALA A 57 14.14 -0.41 21.69
C ALA A 57 14.03 -0.67 20.19
N VAL A 58 14.82 0.07 19.41
CA VAL A 58 14.80 -0.03 17.95
C VAL A 58 16.20 -0.30 17.42
N SER A 59 16.39 -1.44 16.77
CA SER A 59 17.64 -1.74 16.04
C SER A 59 17.58 -1.11 14.65
N ALA A 60 18.73 -0.67 14.13
CA ALA A 60 18.81 -0.07 12.79
C ALA A 60 18.26 -1.02 11.69
N LEU A 61 18.54 -2.32 11.82
CA LEU A 61 18.03 -3.35 10.92
C LEU A 61 16.50 -3.49 11.02
N GLY A 62 15.93 -3.47 12.22
CA GLY A 62 14.48 -3.56 12.41
C GLY A 62 13.74 -2.36 11.81
N VAL A 63 14.29 -1.15 11.97
CA VAL A 63 13.73 0.06 11.33
C VAL A 63 13.76 -0.04 9.82
N PHE A 64 14.87 -0.51 9.25
CA PHE A 64 14.98 -0.70 7.81
C PHE A 64 13.98 -1.73 7.27
N LEU A 65 13.85 -2.88 7.95
CA LEU A 65 12.92 -3.93 7.56
C LEU A 65 11.47 -3.45 7.65
N ASP A 66 11.09 -2.72 8.70
CA ASP A 66 9.72 -2.20 8.86
C ASP A 66 9.34 -1.23 7.73
N LEU A 67 10.22 -0.27 7.41
CA LEU A 67 10.04 0.70 6.31
C LEU A 67 9.97 0.04 4.92
N THR A 68 10.56 -1.14 4.78
CA THR A 68 10.62 -1.88 3.52
C THR A 68 9.45 -2.86 3.40
N ALA A 69 9.13 -3.57 4.48
CA ALA A 69 8.09 -4.59 4.53
C ALA A 69 6.70 -4.00 4.25
N ASP A 70 6.40 -2.78 4.72
CA ASP A 70 5.14 -2.09 4.41
C ASP A 70 4.93 -1.92 2.89
N LYS A 71 5.97 -1.44 2.18
CA LYS A 71 5.90 -1.24 0.72
C LYS A 71 5.89 -2.55 -0.06
N ILE A 72 6.66 -3.53 0.39
CA ILE A 72 6.68 -4.87 -0.21
C ILE A 72 5.28 -5.49 -0.08
N PHE A 73 4.65 -5.38 1.09
CA PHE A 73 3.32 -5.93 1.34
C PHE A 73 2.28 -5.36 0.37
N VAL A 74 2.15 -4.03 0.32
CA VAL A 74 1.20 -3.36 -0.58
C VAL A 74 1.49 -3.69 -2.05
N SER A 75 2.76 -3.64 -2.46
CA SER A 75 3.16 -3.91 -3.84
C SER A 75 2.89 -5.36 -4.25
N ALA A 76 3.20 -6.33 -3.39
CA ALA A 76 3.01 -7.74 -3.68
C ALA A 76 1.52 -8.06 -3.87
N VAL A 77 0.65 -7.61 -2.96
CA VAL A 77 -0.79 -7.86 -3.08
C VAL A 77 -1.35 -7.25 -4.37
N PHE A 78 -0.98 -6.01 -4.71
CA PHE A 78 -1.41 -5.42 -5.99
C PHE A 78 -0.86 -6.16 -7.21
N LEU A 79 0.39 -6.62 -7.19
CA LEU A 79 0.96 -7.43 -8.27
C LEU A 79 0.19 -8.75 -8.44
N ALA A 80 -0.16 -9.42 -7.35
CA ALA A 80 -0.99 -10.62 -7.40
C ALA A 80 -2.37 -10.33 -8.02
N LEU A 81 -3.00 -9.22 -7.64
CA LEU A 81 -4.29 -8.79 -8.21
C LEU A 81 -4.19 -8.46 -9.71
N VAL A 82 -3.09 -7.86 -10.17
CA VAL A 82 -2.82 -7.63 -11.60
C VAL A 82 -2.67 -8.95 -12.35
N GLN A 83 -1.96 -9.92 -11.76
CA GLN A 83 -1.71 -11.22 -12.40
C GLN A 83 -3.01 -11.98 -12.72
N ILE A 84 -4.04 -11.81 -11.88
CA ILE A 84 -5.37 -12.39 -12.10
C ILE A 84 -6.35 -11.41 -12.78
N SER A 85 -5.82 -10.31 -13.33
CA SER A 85 -6.57 -9.28 -14.06
C SER A 85 -7.62 -8.52 -13.24
N LEU A 86 -7.56 -8.47 -11.91
CA LEU A 86 -8.52 -7.71 -11.09
C LEU A 86 -8.20 -6.24 -10.94
N VAL A 87 -6.93 -5.86 -11.10
CA VAL A 87 -6.51 -4.46 -11.07
C VAL A 87 -5.68 -4.19 -12.32
N PRO A 88 -5.91 -3.08 -13.04
CA PRO A 88 -5.10 -2.74 -14.19
C PRO A 88 -3.66 -2.44 -13.80
N ALA A 89 -2.70 -2.94 -14.58
CA ALA A 89 -1.27 -2.75 -14.31
C ALA A 89 -0.87 -1.26 -14.21
N TRP A 90 -1.52 -0.37 -14.97
CA TRP A 90 -1.20 1.06 -14.95
C TRP A 90 -1.53 1.72 -13.60
N ILE A 91 -2.58 1.27 -12.90
CA ILE A 91 -2.93 1.76 -11.56
C ILE A 91 -1.82 1.39 -10.58
N VAL A 92 -1.43 0.11 -10.60
CA VAL A 92 -0.39 -0.42 -9.72
C VAL A 92 0.95 0.26 -10.01
N PHE A 93 1.28 0.50 -11.28
CA PHE A 93 2.48 1.25 -11.67
C PHE A 93 2.50 2.67 -11.09
N VAL A 94 1.39 3.42 -11.17
CA VAL A 94 1.30 4.78 -10.60
C VAL A 94 1.48 4.74 -9.08
N ILE A 95 0.82 3.80 -8.40
CA ILE A 95 0.89 3.67 -6.94
C ILE A 95 2.32 3.35 -6.50
N ILE A 96 2.94 2.33 -7.10
CA ILE A 96 4.28 1.87 -6.74
C ILE A 96 5.33 2.95 -7.06
N THR A 97 5.32 3.51 -8.27
CA THR A 97 6.29 4.55 -8.68
C THR A 97 6.26 5.72 -7.71
N ARG A 98 5.08 6.21 -7.31
CA ARG A 98 4.98 7.28 -6.33
C ARG A 98 5.55 6.89 -4.98
N GLU A 99 5.27 5.69 -4.47
CA GLU A 99 5.80 5.24 -3.17
C GLU A 99 7.32 5.24 -3.12
N PHE A 100 7.97 4.79 -4.20
CA PHE A 100 9.42 4.86 -4.33
C PHE A 100 9.93 6.29 -4.46
N LEU A 101 9.31 7.11 -5.31
CA LEU A 101 9.70 8.51 -5.51
C LEU A 101 9.63 9.33 -4.22
N VAL A 102 8.51 9.30 -3.51
CA VAL A 102 8.33 10.08 -2.28
C VAL A 102 9.27 9.59 -1.19
N THR A 103 9.50 8.27 -1.08
CA THR A 103 10.48 7.73 -0.15
C THR A 103 11.89 8.20 -0.47
N GLY A 104 12.30 8.13 -1.74
CA GLY A 104 13.61 8.58 -2.20
C GLY A 104 13.82 10.06 -1.91
N LEU A 105 12.86 10.92 -2.26
CA LEU A 105 12.91 12.36 -1.99
C LEU A 105 13.07 12.66 -0.49
N ARG A 106 12.30 11.98 0.36
CA ARG A 106 12.40 12.16 1.83
C ARG A 106 13.73 11.68 2.38
N SER A 107 14.27 10.57 1.87
CA SER A 107 15.59 10.05 2.25
C SER A 107 16.71 11.03 1.87
N MET A 108 16.67 11.57 0.65
CA MET A 108 17.62 12.59 0.18
C MET A 108 17.54 13.88 1.01
N ALA A 109 16.33 14.34 1.35
CA ALA A 109 16.13 15.51 2.18
C ALA A 109 16.74 15.31 3.57
N ALA A 110 16.47 14.15 4.19
CA ALA A 110 17.00 13.80 5.51
C ALA A 110 18.53 13.76 5.52
N ALA A 111 19.16 13.25 4.45
CA ALA A 111 20.62 13.28 4.31
C ALA A 111 21.21 14.70 4.24
N LYS A 112 20.42 15.68 3.76
CA LYS A 112 20.77 17.11 3.75
C LYS A 112 20.34 17.86 5.03
N GLY A 113 19.91 17.14 6.07
CA GLY A 113 19.44 17.74 7.32
C GLY A 113 18.09 18.45 7.24
N LYS A 114 17.34 18.32 6.13
CA LYS A 114 15.98 18.87 6.00
C LYS A 114 14.95 17.77 6.14
N VAL A 115 14.00 17.93 7.05
CA VAL A 115 12.90 16.97 7.22
C VAL A 115 11.71 17.43 6.40
N ILE A 116 11.32 16.66 5.36
CA ILE A 116 10.04 16.86 4.67
C ILE A 116 8.95 16.17 5.53
N PRO A 117 8.02 16.93 6.13
CA PRO A 117 6.96 16.36 6.94
C PRO A 117 5.98 15.56 6.09
N ALA A 118 5.28 14.61 6.71
CA ALA A 118 4.27 13.83 6.02
C ALA A 118 3.03 14.69 5.71
N GLY A 119 2.77 14.98 4.44
CA GLY A 119 1.58 15.69 3.97
C GLY A 119 0.28 14.93 4.27
N ILE A 120 -0.82 15.66 4.44
CA ILE A 120 -2.15 15.12 4.76
C ILE A 120 -2.64 14.15 3.67
N TRP A 121 -2.39 14.50 2.41
CA TRP A 121 -2.71 13.67 1.24
C TRP A 121 -2.01 12.31 1.29
N GLY A 122 -0.77 12.26 1.77
CA GLY A 122 -0.04 11.02 1.91
C GLY A 122 -0.69 10.05 2.90
N LYS A 123 -1.20 10.55 4.04
CA LYS A 123 -1.86 9.73 5.05
C LYS A 123 -3.20 9.19 4.57
N GLN A 124 -4.01 10.06 3.95
CA GLN A 124 -5.31 9.69 3.39
C GLN A 124 -5.16 8.65 2.28
N LYS A 125 -4.16 8.82 1.40
CA LYS A 125 -3.86 7.85 0.34
C LYS A 125 -3.64 6.45 0.92
N THR A 126 -2.82 6.31 1.95
CA THR A 126 -2.52 5.00 2.54
C THR A 126 -3.76 4.36 3.12
N PHE A 127 -4.58 5.12 3.84
CA PHE A 127 -5.85 4.63 4.38
C PHE A 127 -6.79 4.15 3.26
N ILE A 128 -7.02 4.95 2.23
CA ILE A 128 -7.89 4.59 1.11
C ILE A 128 -7.36 3.34 0.40
N THR A 129 -6.04 3.24 0.21
CA THR A 129 -5.40 2.08 -0.45
C THR A 129 -5.63 0.80 0.35
N MET A 130 -5.40 0.83 1.67
CA MET A 130 -5.60 -0.34 2.54
C MET A 130 -7.07 -0.79 2.58
N VAL A 131 -8.00 0.17 2.66
CA VAL A 131 -9.44 -0.12 2.63
C VAL A 131 -9.85 -0.70 1.27
N ALA A 132 -9.35 -0.14 0.16
CA ALA A 132 -9.63 -0.64 -1.19
C ALA A 132 -9.17 -2.09 -1.37
N MET A 133 -7.94 -2.39 -0.95
CA MET A 133 -7.38 -3.74 -1.03
C MET A 133 -8.15 -4.74 -0.17
N GLY A 134 -8.45 -4.39 1.08
CA GLY A 134 -9.24 -5.23 1.97
C GLY A 134 -10.64 -5.51 1.42
N ALA A 135 -11.30 -4.47 0.87
CA ALA A 135 -12.61 -4.60 0.25
C ALA A 135 -12.58 -5.48 -1.01
N LEU A 136 -11.55 -5.34 -1.86
CA LEU A 136 -11.36 -6.18 -3.05
C LEU A 136 -11.22 -7.65 -2.69
N LEU A 137 -10.32 -7.96 -1.75
CA LEU A 137 -10.08 -9.33 -1.29
C LEU A 137 -11.36 -9.92 -0.67
N LEU A 138 -12.06 -9.15 0.16
CA LEU A 138 -13.30 -9.61 0.78
C LEU A 138 -14.41 -9.84 -0.24
N ALA A 139 -14.62 -8.91 -1.17
CA ALA A 139 -15.64 -9.03 -2.20
C ALA A 139 -15.43 -10.30 -3.05
N LYS A 140 -14.20 -10.55 -3.50
CA LYS A 140 -13.85 -11.80 -4.18
C LYS A 140 -14.01 -13.04 -3.31
N GLY A 141 -13.67 -12.94 -2.03
CA GLY A 141 -13.88 -14.02 -1.06
C GLY A 141 -15.35 -14.39 -0.87
N LEU A 142 -16.24 -13.40 -0.96
CA LEU A 142 -17.70 -13.58 -0.96
C LEU A 142 -18.26 -14.02 -2.33
N GLY A 143 -17.40 -14.30 -3.32
CA GLY A 143 -17.78 -14.81 -4.62
C GLY A 143 -18.17 -13.73 -5.65
N ALA A 144 -17.87 -12.46 -5.41
CA ALA A 144 -18.17 -11.39 -6.37
C ALA A 144 -17.37 -11.55 -7.67
N HIS A 145 -18.01 -11.43 -8.81
CA HIS A 145 -17.36 -11.54 -10.12
C HIS A 145 -18.11 -10.82 -11.25
N LEU A 146 -19.30 -10.31 -11.00
CA LEU A 146 -20.22 -9.81 -12.03
C LEU A 146 -20.22 -8.29 -12.19
N LEU A 147 -19.85 -7.55 -11.14
CA LEU A 147 -19.89 -6.09 -11.09
C LEU A 147 -18.50 -5.51 -10.77
N SER A 148 -17.59 -5.60 -11.74
CA SER A 148 -16.25 -5.01 -11.63
C SER A 148 -16.01 -3.97 -12.72
N LEU A 149 -15.29 -2.90 -12.35
CA LEU A 149 -14.76 -1.93 -13.29
C LEU A 149 -13.52 -2.45 -14.02
N PHE A 150 -12.82 -3.45 -13.47
CA PHE A 150 -11.52 -3.90 -13.97
C PHE A 150 -11.37 -5.45 -13.98
N PRO A 151 -11.35 -6.08 -15.18
CA PRO A 151 -11.80 -5.54 -16.47
C PRO A 151 -13.27 -5.11 -16.39
N PRO A 152 -13.73 -4.19 -17.27
CA PRO A 152 -15.11 -3.71 -17.24
C PRO A 152 -16.06 -4.88 -17.52
N MET A 153 -16.63 -5.41 -16.45
CA MET A 153 -17.65 -6.45 -16.44
C MET A 153 -18.79 -5.89 -15.60
N LEU A 154 -19.68 -5.15 -16.27
CA LEU A 154 -20.87 -4.56 -15.67
C LEU A 154 -22.08 -5.35 -16.16
N THR A 155 -22.22 -6.56 -15.65
CA THR A 155 -23.42 -7.35 -15.90
C THR A 155 -24.52 -6.84 -14.98
N PHE A 156 -25.72 -6.58 -15.51
CA PHE A 156 -26.87 -6.13 -14.73
C PHE A 156 -27.96 -7.20 -14.77
N ASN A 157 -28.19 -7.87 -13.65
CA ASN A 157 -29.18 -8.94 -13.50
C ASN A 157 -29.71 -8.96 -12.06
N SER A 158 -30.71 -9.78 -11.74
CA SER A 158 -31.24 -9.92 -10.37
C SER A 158 -30.17 -10.30 -9.33
N GLN A 159 -29.09 -10.96 -9.77
CA GLN A 159 -27.95 -11.35 -8.92
C GLN A 159 -26.89 -10.25 -8.72
N THR A 160 -27.01 -9.09 -9.37
CA THR A 160 -25.94 -8.07 -9.38
C THR A 160 -26.11 -7.00 -8.30
N LEU A 161 -27.27 -6.95 -7.64
CA LEU A 161 -27.54 -6.09 -6.48
C LEU A 161 -27.23 -6.76 -5.14
N VAL A 162 -26.52 -7.89 -5.17
CA VAL A 162 -26.07 -8.59 -3.96
C VAL A 162 -24.93 -7.79 -3.33
N PHE A 163 -24.86 -7.81 -1.99
CA PHE A 163 -23.85 -7.08 -1.20
C PHE A 163 -22.42 -7.29 -1.69
N SER A 164 -22.04 -8.53 -2.06
CA SER A 164 -20.69 -8.86 -2.52
C SER A 164 -20.31 -8.14 -3.82
N GLU A 165 -21.23 -8.05 -4.77
CA GLU A 165 -21.04 -7.35 -6.05
C GLU A 165 -20.98 -5.82 -5.86
N VAL A 166 -21.86 -5.27 -5.02
CA VAL A 166 -21.81 -3.85 -4.65
C VAL A 166 -20.49 -3.53 -3.94
N LEU A 167 -20.03 -4.41 -3.06
CA LEU A 167 -18.74 -4.26 -2.37
C LEU A 167 -17.57 -4.28 -3.38
N LEU A 168 -17.61 -5.14 -4.40
CA LEU A 168 -16.61 -5.19 -5.46
C LEU A 168 -16.54 -3.87 -6.23
N LEU A 169 -17.69 -3.35 -6.64
CA LEU A 169 -17.79 -2.05 -7.33
C LEU A 169 -17.25 -0.90 -6.46
N VAL A 170 -17.63 -0.87 -5.18
CA VAL A 170 -17.12 0.13 -4.23
C VAL A 170 -15.60 0.00 -4.07
N ALA A 171 -15.07 -1.22 -4.02
CA ALA A 171 -13.64 -1.46 -3.91
C ALA A 171 -12.89 -0.94 -5.15
N ASP A 172 -13.42 -1.16 -6.36
CA ASP A 172 -12.83 -0.62 -7.60
C ASP A 172 -12.84 0.91 -7.63
N LEU A 173 -13.93 1.55 -7.14
CA LEU A 173 -14.01 3.00 -6.99
C LEU A 173 -12.99 3.52 -5.98
N LEU A 174 -12.76 2.79 -4.87
CA LEU A 174 -11.75 3.14 -3.88
C LEU A 174 -10.33 3.00 -4.45
N VAL A 175 -10.08 2.00 -5.31
CA VAL A 175 -8.79 1.88 -6.03
C VAL A 175 -8.56 3.08 -6.95
N LEU A 176 -9.58 3.50 -7.70
CA LEU A 176 -9.50 4.72 -8.51
C LEU A 176 -9.24 5.96 -7.65
N LEU A 177 -9.98 6.11 -6.56
CA LEU A 177 -9.80 7.21 -5.62
C LEU A 177 -8.38 7.21 -5.03
N ALA A 178 -7.87 6.05 -4.62
CA ALA A 178 -6.49 5.90 -4.14
C ALA A 178 -5.47 6.31 -5.21
N THR A 179 -5.72 5.96 -6.47
CA THR A 179 -4.86 6.33 -7.59
C THR A 179 -4.81 7.84 -7.80
N ILE A 180 -5.98 8.49 -7.79
CA ILE A 180 -6.10 9.95 -7.92
C ILE A 180 -5.38 10.64 -6.75
N TRP A 181 -5.61 10.20 -5.51
CA TRP A 181 -4.93 10.73 -4.33
C TRP A 181 -3.42 10.53 -4.39
N THR A 182 -2.98 9.40 -4.96
CA THR A 182 -1.56 9.10 -5.14
C THR A 182 -0.90 10.10 -6.08
N ILE A 183 -1.56 10.46 -7.18
CA ILE A 183 -1.06 11.47 -8.12
C ILE A 183 -0.95 12.84 -7.43
N PHE A 184 -2.03 13.30 -6.78
CA PHE A 184 -2.02 14.59 -6.07
C PHE A 184 -0.93 14.64 -5.00
N SER A 185 -0.81 13.59 -4.21
CA SER A 185 0.23 13.53 -3.19
C SER A 185 1.63 13.44 -3.82
N GLY A 186 1.82 12.73 -4.92
CA GLY A 186 3.10 12.71 -5.64
C GLY A 186 3.54 14.11 -6.04
N ILE A 187 2.63 14.89 -6.62
CA ILE A 187 2.88 16.28 -7.04
C ILE A 187 3.22 17.17 -5.83
N GLU A 188 2.44 17.10 -4.75
CA GLU A 188 2.68 17.86 -3.52
C GLU A 188 4.11 17.65 -2.99
N TYR A 189 4.56 16.39 -2.90
CA TYR A 189 5.91 16.08 -2.41
C TYR A 189 7.01 16.51 -3.39
N MET A 190 6.78 16.40 -4.69
CA MET A 190 7.75 16.87 -5.69
C MET A 190 7.94 18.39 -5.62
N ILE A 191 6.85 19.15 -5.51
CA ILE A 191 6.90 20.61 -5.34
C ILE A 191 7.60 20.97 -4.03
N GLY A 192 7.26 20.30 -2.93
CA GLY A 192 7.91 20.50 -1.63
C GLY A 192 9.41 20.16 -1.64
N ALA A 193 9.85 19.26 -2.52
CA ALA A 193 11.25 18.89 -2.67
C ALA A 193 12.03 19.79 -3.63
N LEU A 194 11.38 20.59 -4.47
CA LEU A 194 12.03 21.46 -5.47
C LEU A 194 13.14 22.38 -4.87
N PRO A 195 12.95 23.01 -3.68
CA PRO A 195 14.00 23.84 -3.08
C PRO A 195 15.26 23.07 -2.67
N LEU A 196 15.21 21.74 -2.53
CA LEU A 196 16.37 20.91 -2.18
C LEU A 196 17.34 20.71 -3.33
N PHE A 197 16.84 20.77 -4.56
CA PHE A 197 17.64 20.66 -5.78
C PHE A 197 18.30 21.99 -6.11
N GLN A 198 17.54 23.09 -5.98
CA GLN A 198 18.05 24.45 -6.20
C GLN A 198 19.18 24.84 -5.22
N SER A 199 19.11 24.40 -3.97
CA SER A 199 20.18 24.67 -2.98
C SER A 199 21.48 23.87 -3.20
N GLY A 200 21.47 22.83 -4.03
CA GLY A 200 22.65 22.02 -4.34
C GLY A 200 23.53 22.60 -5.44
N GLU A 201 22.98 23.44 -6.32
CA GLU A 201 23.73 24.06 -7.42
C GLU A 201 24.53 25.30 -6.98
N ALA A 202 24.13 25.96 -5.88
CA ALA A 202 24.79 27.17 -5.41
C ALA A 202 26.16 26.92 -4.74
N THR A 203 26.43 25.70 -4.25
CA THR A 203 27.69 25.35 -3.58
C THR A 203 28.72 24.67 -4.50
N GLY A 204 28.39 24.42 -5.77
CA GLY A 204 29.26 23.74 -6.74
C GLY A 204 30.11 24.65 -7.64
N LYS A 205 30.10 25.97 -7.43
CA LYS A 205 30.82 26.95 -8.30
C LYS A 205 32.00 27.68 -7.65
N THR A 206 32.48 27.22 -6.50
CA THR A 206 33.69 27.77 -5.87
C THR A 206 34.57 26.65 -5.35
N GLN A 207 35.26 25.96 -6.26
CA GLN A 207 36.63 25.47 -6.09
C GLN A 207 37.32 25.50 -7.46
#